data_AF-A0A2D6WRR4-F1
#
_entry.id   AF-A0A2D6WRR4-F1
#
_cell.length_a   1.000
_cell.length_b   1.000
_cell.length_c   1.000
_cell.angle_alpha   90.00
_cell.angle_beta   90.00
_cell.angle_gamma   90.00
#
_symmetry.space_group_name_H-M   'P 1'
#
loop_
_entity.id
_entity.type
_entity.pdbx_description
1 polymer ?
#
loop_
_entity_poly.entity_id
_entity_poly.type
_entity_poly.pdbx_seq_one_letter_code
_entity_poly.pdbx_strand_id
1 'polypeptide(L)'
;MANNPLNDVKPDRTGPKNLAILLFLGSLLVLVYGYADLQAHRVGLSDGQVDTLLATPNAQGGEPTTVEDYRAFEEEARENHAFLIRAVSLLTSGGLLLVGAILLHRLRRLGAYLCTGGALIGLLGGVGASFMVRSSARTHLQEAVVTTYEAWVYICGAMMGLCLAVAALPLLNLRASMALQPVRLVVNDESE
;
A
#
# COMPACT_ATOMS: atom_id res chain seq x y z
N MET A 1 -40.75 9.58 -26.68
CA MET A 1 -39.40 9.99 -26.24
C MET A 1 -39.11 9.28 -24.92
N ALA A 2 -38.40 8.16 -24.96
CA ALA A 2 -37.92 7.51 -23.74
C ALA A 2 -36.72 8.32 -23.23
N ASN A 3 -36.81 8.89 -22.02
CA ASN A 3 -35.68 9.52 -21.36
C ASN A 3 -34.59 8.45 -21.19
N ASN A 4 -33.51 8.56 -21.95
CA ASN A 4 -32.36 7.71 -21.78
C ASN A 4 -31.71 8.07 -20.42
N PRO A 5 -31.71 7.21 -19.40
CA PRO A 5 -31.26 7.55 -18.04
C PRO A 5 -29.77 7.93 -17.98
N LEU A 6 -29.01 7.70 -19.06
CA LEU A 6 -27.61 8.10 -19.20
C LEU A 6 -27.43 9.61 -19.41
N ASN A 7 -28.42 10.35 -19.89
CA ASN A 7 -28.30 11.79 -20.16
C ASN A 7 -28.34 12.66 -18.89
N ASP A 8 -28.71 12.11 -17.72
CA ASP A 8 -28.90 12.89 -16.48
C ASP A 8 -27.73 12.75 -15.49
N VAL A 9 -26.66 12.06 -15.89
CA VAL A 9 -25.55 11.72 -14.99
C VAL A 9 -24.47 12.81 -15.05
N LYS A 10 -24.55 13.80 -14.15
CA LYS A 10 -23.55 14.90 -14.06
C LYS A 10 -22.17 14.38 -13.61
N PRO A 11 -21.08 14.71 -14.34
CA PRO A 11 -19.73 14.29 -13.98
C PRO A 11 -19.29 14.92 -12.66
N ASP A 12 -18.71 14.11 -11.77
CA ASP A 12 -18.16 14.55 -10.49
C ASP A 12 -16.63 14.69 -10.58
N ARG A 13 -16.15 15.93 -10.53
CA ARG A 13 -14.72 16.27 -10.58
C ARG A 13 -14.09 16.39 -9.20
N THR A 14 -14.89 16.57 -8.15
CA THR A 14 -14.40 16.82 -6.79
C THR A 14 -14.03 15.51 -6.13
N GLY A 15 -14.83 14.45 -6.33
CA GLY A 15 -14.55 13.10 -5.83
C GLY A 15 -13.14 12.61 -6.19
N PRO A 16 -12.79 12.46 -7.48
CA PRO A 16 -11.47 11.99 -7.90
C PRO A 16 -10.31 12.85 -7.38
N LYS A 17 -10.49 14.17 -7.27
CA LYS A 17 -9.45 15.08 -6.76
C LYS A 17 -9.18 14.88 -5.27
N ASN A 18 -10.22 14.66 -4.47
CA ASN A 18 -10.08 14.39 -3.04
C ASN A 18 -9.42 13.02 -2.80
N LEU A 19 -9.82 12.00 -3.57
CA LEU A 19 -9.18 10.69 -3.52
C LEU A 19 -7.70 10.77 -3.91
N ALA A 20 -7.35 11.60 -4.90
CA ALA A 20 -5.96 11.83 -5.27
C ALA A 20 -5.11 12.41 -4.12
N ILE A 21 -5.65 13.34 -3.32
CA ILE A 21 -4.94 13.90 -2.16
C ILE A 21 -4.70 12.82 -1.10
N LEU A 22 -5.71 11.99 -0.82
CA LEU A 22 -5.59 10.89 0.13
C LEU A 22 -4.52 9.87 -0.31
N LEU A 23 -4.56 9.47 -1.59
CA LEU A 23 -3.59 8.55 -2.17
C LEU A 23 -2.17 9.14 -2.20
N PHE A 24 -2.04 10.45 -2.42
CA PHE A 24 -0.76 11.13 -2.34
C PHE A 24 -0.15 11.01 -0.94
N LEU A 25 -0.89 11.34 0.12
CA LEU A 25 -0.40 11.21 1.49
C LEU A 25 -0.12 9.75 1.87
N GLY A 26 -1.00 8.82 1.48
CA GLY A 26 -0.79 7.39 1.67
C GLY A 26 0.48 6.88 0.98
N SER A 27 0.76 7.35 -0.24
CA SER A 27 1.96 6.95 -0.98
C SER A 27 3.26 7.35 -0.28
N LEU A 28 3.30 8.51 0.40
CA LEU A 28 4.47 8.93 1.16
C LEU A 28 4.72 7.98 2.34
N LEU A 29 3.67 7.59 3.06
CA LEU A 29 3.77 6.61 4.14
C LEU A 29 4.28 5.26 3.61
N VAL A 30 3.71 4.78 2.51
CA VAL A 30 4.13 3.52 1.86
C VAL A 30 5.60 3.56 1.46
N LEU A 31 6.09 4.69 0.92
CA LEU A 31 7.50 4.88 0.58
C LEU A 31 8.41 4.86 1.82
N VAL A 32 8.00 5.49 2.92
CA VAL A 32 8.75 5.46 4.18
C VAL A 32 8.86 4.03 4.71
N TYR A 33 7.78 3.26 4.68
CA TYR A 33 7.82 1.86 5.11
C TYR A 33 8.68 0.99 4.18
N GLY A 34 8.56 1.15 2.86
CA GLY A 34 9.43 0.45 1.91
C GLY A 34 10.91 0.79 2.07
N TYR A 35 11.22 2.04 2.45
CA TYR A 35 12.59 2.44 2.78
C TYR A 35 13.07 1.82 4.10
N ALA A 36 12.22 1.78 5.13
CA ALA A 36 12.55 1.13 6.39
C ALA A 36 12.87 -0.37 6.19
N ASP A 37 12.11 -1.06 5.33
CA ASP A 37 12.38 -2.45 4.94
C ASP A 37 13.72 -2.62 4.21
N LEU A 38 14.04 -1.68 3.32
CA LEU A 38 15.32 -1.70 2.62
C LEU A 38 16.49 -1.55 3.61
N GLN A 39 16.32 -0.71 4.63
CA GLN A 39 17.31 -0.53 5.68
C GLN A 39 17.44 -1.77 6.57
N ALA A 40 16.33 -2.42 6.93
CA ALA A 40 16.34 -3.70 7.64
C ALA A 40 17.11 -4.78 6.86
N HIS A 41 16.91 -4.82 5.53
CA HIS A 41 17.64 -5.73 4.67
C HIS A 41 19.15 -5.42 4.59
N ARG A 42 19.55 -4.15 4.53
CA ARG A 42 20.96 -3.76 4.32
C ARG A 42 21.79 -3.70 5.59
N VAL A 43 21.25 -3.07 6.63
CA VAL A 43 21.99 -2.71 7.85
C VAL A 43 21.42 -3.44 9.06
N GLY A 44 20.09 -3.63 9.10
CA GLY A 44 19.42 -4.15 10.30
C GLY A 44 19.46 -3.15 11.46
N LEU A 45 19.03 -3.59 12.64
CA LEU A 45 19.11 -2.82 13.88
C LEU A 45 20.46 -3.05 14.58
N SER A 46 20.92 -2.10 15.39
CA SER A 46 22.02 -2.34 16.36
C SER A 46 21.52 -3.07 17.60
N ASP A 47 22.39 -3.75 18.35
CA ASP A 47 21.98 -4.55 19.52
C ASP A 47 21.20 -3.71 20.55
N GLY A 48 21.66 -2.48 20.84
CA GLY A 48 20.93 -1.59 21.75
C GLY A 48 19.55 -1.15 21.24
N GLN A 49 19.35 -1.09 19.91
CA GLN A 49 18.03 -0.85 19.33
C GLN A 49 17.15 -2.09 19.40
N VAL A 50 17.73 -3.28 19.23
CA VAL A 50 17.02 -4.56 19.41
C VAL A 50 16.55 -4.70 20.85
N ASP A 51 17.42 -4.45 21.84
CA ASP A 51 17.03 -4.43 23.25
C ASP A 51 15.87 -3.48 23.53
N THR A 52 15.93 -2.28 22.95
CA THR A 52 14.85 -1.28 23.08
C THR A 52 13.55 -1.76 22.44
N LEU A 53 13.63 -2.39 21.25
CA LEU A 53 12.49 -2.96 20.54
C LEU A 53 11.84 -4.11 21.33
N LEU A 54 12.65 -4.96 21.94
CA LEU A 54 12.23 -6.13 22.70
C LEU A 54 11.76 -5.80 24.12
N ALA A 55 12.13 -4.63 24.67
CA ALA A 55 11.74 -4.23 26.02
C ALA A 55 10.21 -4.24 26.24
N THR A 56 9.44 -3.76 25.27
CA THR A 56 7.97 -3.70 25.39
C THR A 56 7.31 -5.08 25.25
N PRO A 57 7.61 -5.90 24.22
CA PRO A 57 7.11 -7.27 24.13
C PRO A 57 7.51 -8.15 25.31
N ASN A 58 8.78 -8.10 25.76
CA ASN A 58 9.26 -8.93 26.86
C ASN A 58 8.62 -8.53 28.22
N ALA A 59 8.18 -7.27 28.37
CA ALA A 59 7.46 -6.81 29.55
C ALA A 59 6.01 -7.34 29.64
N GLN A 60 5.47 -7.93 28.57
CA GLN A 60 4.09 -8.46 28.55
C GLN A 60 3.97 -9.85 29.22
N GLY A 61 5.08 -10.41 29.71
CA GLY A 61 5.14 -11.73 30.33
C GLY A 61 5.35 -12.86 29.31
N GLY A 62 5.82 -14.01 29.80
CA GLY A 62 6.26 -15.15 28.96
C GLY A 62 7.76 -15.33 28.93
N GLU A 63 8.24 -16.26 28.11
CA GLU A 63 9.68 -16.44 27.88
C GLU A 63 10.21 -15.26 27.04
N PRO A 64 11.22 -14.52 27.53
CA PRO A 64 11.70 -13.34 26.83
C PRO A 64 12.45 -13.75 25.56
N THR A 65 12.21 -13.01 24.49
CA THR A 65 13.06 -13.11 23.29
C THR A 65 14.40 -12.45 23.58
N THR A 66 15.49 -13.18 23.31
CA THR A 66 16.85 -12.65 23.47
C THR A 66 17.29 -11.86 22.23
N VAL A 67 18.39 -11.12 22.34
CA VAL A 67 18.98 -10.42 21.17
C VAL A 67 19.46 -11.45 20.15
N GLU A 68 20.04 -12.56 20.61
CA GLU A 68 20.50 -13.67 19.76
C GLU A 68 19.35 -14.29 18.95
N ASP A 69 18.19 -14.51 19.57
CA ASP A 69 16.98 -14.99 18.88
C ASP A 69 16.54 -14.01 17.79
N TYR A 70 16.58 -12.71 18.09
CA TYR A 70 16.23 -11.67 17.13
C TYR A 70 17.24 -11.62 15.96
N ARG A 71 18.52 -11.86 16.21
CA ARG A 71 19.55 -11.94 15.16
C ARG A 71 19.33 -13.12 14.22
N ALA A 72 19.02 -14.29 14.78
CA ALA A 72 18.70 -15.47 13.97
C ALA A 72 17.47 -15.21 13.06
N PHE A 73 16.44 -14.56 13.60
CA PHE A 73 15.29 -14.09 12.82
C PHE A 73 15.69 -13.13 11.68
N GLU A 74 16.46 -12.07 11.99
CA GLU A 74 16.86 -11.08 10.98
C GLU A 74 17.71 -11.70 9.87
N GLU A 75 18.59 -12.63 10.23
CA GLU A 75 19.45 -13.36 9.30
C GLU A 75 18.62 -14.25 8.38
N GLU A 76 17.75 -15.10 8.92
CA GLU A 76 16.86 -15.97 8.13
C GLU A 76 15.95 -15.14 7.20
N ALA A 77 15.37 -14.05 7.71
CA ALA A 77 14.51 -13.18 6.91
C ALA A 77 15.29 -12.44 5.79
N ARG A 78 16.58 -12.17 5.99
CA ARG A 78 17.46 -11.57 4.98
C ARG A 78 17.90 -12.59 3.94
N GLU A 79 18.26 -13.80 4.35
CA GLU A 79 18.63 -14.91 3.47
C GLU A 79 17.46 -15.30 2.56
N ASN A 80 16.24 -15.35 3.11
CA ASN A 80 15.01 -15.59 2.34
C ASN A 80 14.58 -14.37 1.49
N HIS A 81 15.37 -13.29 1.48
CA HIS A 81 15.07 -12.02 0.80
C HIS A 81 13.71 -11.40 1.18
N ALA A 82 13.12 -11.77 2.30
CA ALA A 82 11.77 -11.35 2.69
C ALA A 82 11.68 -9.82 2.83
N PHE A 83 12.65 -9.21 3.53
CA PHE A 83 12.73 -7.75 3.65
C PHE A 83 12.96 -7.05 2.30
N LEU A 84 13.74 -7.64 1.40
CA LEU A 84 14.02 -7.06 0.09
C LEU A 84 12.79 -7.07 -0.81
N ILE A 85 12.07 -8.20 -0.87
CA ILE A 85 10.83 -8.33 -1.64
C ILE A 85 9.78 -7.34 -1.10
N ARG A 86 9.67 -7.20 0.22
CA ARG A 86 8.79 -6.23 0.85
C ARG A 86 9.19 -4.79 0.50
N ALA A 87 10.47 -4.45 0.60
CA ALA A 87 10.99 -3.14 0.25
C ALA A 87 10.71 -2.77 -1.21
N VAL A 88 11.08 -3.63 -2.16
CA VAL A 88 10.92 -3.36 -3.61
C VAL A 88 9.44 -3.24 -3.98
N SER A 89 8.57 -4.10 -3.45
CA SER A 89 7.14 -4.05 -3.72
C SER A 89 6.50 -2.77 -3.17
N LEU A 90 6.80 -2.38 -1.92
CA LEU A 90 6.27 -1.16 -1.32
C LEU A 90 6.85 0.10 -1.97
N LEU A 91 8.14 0.14 -2.29
CA LEU A 91 8.75 1.30 -2.98
C LEU A 91 8.17 1.47 -4.40
N THR A 92 8.00 0.37 -5.14
CA THR A 92 7.38 0.41 -6.48
C THR A 92 5.91 0.83 -6.39
N SER A 93 5.15 0.25 -5.45
CA SER A 93 3.76 0.63 -5.16
C SER A 93 3.65 2.12 -4.82
N GLY A 94 4.45 2.59 -3.85
CA GLY A 94 4.47 3.98 -3.41
C GLY A 94 4.84 4.94 -4.53
N GLY A 95 5.82 4.61 -5.37
CA GLY A 95 6.19 5.42 -6.53
C GLY A 95 5.06 5.53 -7.56
N LEU A 96 4.41 4.40 -7.88
CA LEU A 96 3.27 4.36 -8.79
C LEU A 96 2.06 5.11 -8.25
N LEU A 97 1.76 4.98 -6.96
CA LEU A 97 0.70 5.71 -6.27
C LEU A 97 0.98 7.21 -6.24
N LEU A 98 2.22 7.63 -5.99
CA LEU A 98 2.62 9.03 -5.95
C LEU A 98 2.43 9.70 -7.31
N VAL A 99 2.99 9.09 -8.36
CA VAL A 99 2.84 9.58 -9.74
C VAL A 99 1.37 9.52 -10.17
N GLY A 100 0.70 8.41 -9.88
CA GLY A 100 -0.71 8.20 -10.19
C GLY A 100 -1.61 9.24 -9.53
N ALA A 101 -1.37 9.58 -8.26
CA ALA A 101 -2.13 10.58 -7.52
C ALA A 101 -1.99 11.98 -8.14
N ILE A 102 -0.78 12.37 -8.53
CA ILE A 102 -0.55 13.67 -9.22
C ILE A 102 -1.33 13.73 -10.54
N LEU A 103 -1.30 12.64 -11.33
CA LEU A 103 -2.07 12.56 -12.58
C LEU A 103 -3.58 12.54 -12.34
N LEU A 104 -4.03 11.81 -11.32
CA LEU A 104 -5.43 11.69 -10.94
C LEU A 104 -6.00 13.03 -10.46
N HIS A 105 -5.20 13.84 -9.73
CA HIS A 105 -5.58 15.19 -9.35
C HIS A 105 -5.79 16.11 -10.57
N ARG A 106 -5.05 15.86 -11.66
CA ARG A 106 -5.27 16.50 -12.97
C ARG A 106 -6.39 15.84 -13.79
N LEU A 107 -7.19 14.96 -13.18
CA LEU A 107 -8.29 14.21 -13.81
C LEU A 107 -7.85 13.39 -15.02
N ARG A 108 -6.57 12.95 -15.06
CA ARG A 108 -6.08 12.07 -16.11
C ARG A 108 -6.40 10.62 -15.77
N ARG A 109 -7.04 9.91 -16.69
CA ARG A 109 -7.39 8.48 -16.54
C ARG A 109 -6.17 7.58 -16.28
N LEU A 110 -5.01 7.93 -16.83
CA LEU A 110 -3.74 7.24 -16.54
C LEU A 110 -3.40 7.26 -15.05
N GLY A 111 -3.75 8.33 -14.32
CA GLY A 111 -3.52 8.41 -12.89
C GLY A 111 -4.28 7.34 -12.11
N ALA A 112 -5.54 7.11 -12.48
CA ALA A 112 -6.35 6.05 -11.86
C ALA A 112 -5.77 4.65 -12.11
N TYR A 113 -5.32 4.36 -13.34
CA TYR A 113 -4.68 3.08 -13.66
C TYR A 113 -3.34 2.87 -12.96
N LEU A 114 -2.52 3.92 -12.85
CA LEU A 114 -1.24 3.84 -12.12
C LEU A 114 -1.49 3.61 -10.63
N CYS A 115 -2.47 4.30 -10.03
CA CYS A 115 -2.83 4.09 -8.62
C CYS A 115 -3.33 2.66 -8.36
N THR A 116 -4.21 2.13 -9.21
CA THR A 116 -4.73 0.77 -9.02
C THR A 116 -3.65 -0.29 -9.24
N GLY A 117 -2.83 -0.12 -10.28
CA GLY A 117 -1.70 -1.03 -10.54
C GLY A 117 -0.67 -1.02 -9.41
N GLY A 118 -0.30 0.18 -8.92
CA GLY A 118 0.60 0.32 -7.77
C GLY A 118 0.04 -0.32 -6.51
N ALA A 119 -1.22 -0.03 -6.18
CA ALA A 119 -1.89 -0.64 -5.03
C ALA A 119 -1.96 -2.16 -5.11
N LEU A 120 -2.18 -2.73 -6.31
CA LEU A 120 -2.19 -4.17 -6.52
C LEU A 120 -0.80 -4.79 -6.30
N ILE A 121 0.27 -4.15 -6.80
CA ILE A 121 1.65 -4.59 -6.57
C ILE A 121 1.97 -4.57 -5.07
N GLY A 122 1.63 -3.50 -4.36
CA GLY A 122 1.87 -3.42 -2.92
C GLY A 122 1.01 -4.39 -2.12
N LEU A 123 -0.21 -4.70 -2.56
CA LEU A 123 -1.06 -5.70 -1.92
C LEU A 123 -0.49 -7.10 -2.10
N LEU A 124 -0.19 -7.52 -3.32
CA LEU A 124 0.30 -8.88 -3.58
C LEU A 124 1.75 -9.07 -3.08
N GLY A 125 2.63 -8.12 -3.40
CA GLY A 125 4.04 -8.19 -3.04
C GLY A 125 4.30 -7.83 -1.58
N GLY A 126 3.72 -6.73 -1.09
CA GLY A 126 3.95 -6.26 0.28
C GLY A 126 3.36 -7.21 1.32
N VAL A 127 2.11 -7.67 1.12
CA VAL A 127 1.49 -8.64 2.03
C VAL A 127 2.13 -10.02 1.90
N GLY A 128 2.40 -10.48 0.66
CA GLY A 128 3.09 -11.74 0.42
C GLY A 128 4.45 -11.80 1.13
N ALA A 129 5.27 -10.76 1.00
CA ALA A 129 6.54 -10.66 1.71
C ALA A 129 6.37 -10.51 3.23
N SER A 130 5.29 -9.87 3.69
CA SER A 130 4.99 -9.77 5.13
C SER A 130 4.69 -11.15 5.74
N PHE A 131 4.06 -12.06 5.00
CA PHE A 131 3.91 -13.45 5.43
C PHE A 131 5.25 -14.18 5.50
N MET A 132 6.19 -13.89 4.60
CA MET A 132 7.54 -14.47 4.66
C MET A 132 8.30 -14.01 5.91
N VAL A 133 8.27 -12.70 6.21
CA VAL A 133 8.86 -12.16 7.46
C VAL A 133 8.23 -12.80 8.69
N ARG A 134 6.90 -12.95 8.71
CA ARG A 134 6.20 -13.64 9.80
C ARG A 134 6.62 -15.11 9.94
N SER A 135 6.91 -15.78 8.83
CA SER A 135 7.37 -17.17 8.85
C SER A 135 8.70 -17.29 9.58
N SER A 136 9.68 -16.46 9.25
CA SER A 136 10.97 -16.43 9.97
C SER A 136 10.82 -16.02 11.44
N ALA A 137 9.91 -15.08 11.72
CA ALA A 137 9.61 -14.70 13.10
C ALA A 137 9.09 -15.89 13.93
N ARG A 138 8.26 -16.76 13.34
CA ARG A 138 7.75 -17.96 14.03
C ARG A 138 8.82 -19.03 14.30
N THR A 139 9.89 -19.05 13.52
CA THR A 139 10.99 -20.01 13.70
C THR A 139 11.85 -19.66 14.90
N HIS A 140 12.09 -18.36 15.11
CA HIS A 140 13.14 -17.89 16.03
C HIS A 140 12.63 -17.06 17.21
N LEU A 141 11.46 -16.42 17.11
CA LEU A 141 10.98 -15.48 18.13
C LEU A 141 9.93 -16.12 19.04
N GLN A 142 9.85 -15.62 20.27
CA GLN A 142 8.84 -16.02 21.23
C GLN A 142 7.47 -15.42 20.89
N GLU A 143 6.41 -16.02 21.44
CA GLU A 143 5.01 -15.74 21.07
C GLU A 143 4.61 -14.26 21.13
N ALA A 144 5.11 -13.52 22.13
CA ALA A 144 4.84 -12.08 22.28
C ALA A 144 5.35 -11.26 21.07
N VAL A 145 6.54 -11.57 20.57
CA VAL A 145 7.16 -10.85 19.44
C VAL A 145 6.57 -11.34 18.11
N VAL A 146 6.27 -12.64 17.98
CA VAL A 146 5.58 -13.21 16.81
C VAL A 146 4.22 -12.55 16.59
N THR A 147 3.46 -12.35 17.66
CA THR A 147 2.12 -11.72 17.60
C THR A 147 2.21 -10.29 17.06
N THR A 148 3.28 -9.58 17.36
CA THR A 148 3.55 -8.25 16.80
C THR A 148 3.68 -8.34 15.28
N TYR A 149 4.57 -9.19 14.76
CA TYR A 149 4.73 -9.36 13.30
C TYR A 149 3.47 -9.85 12.60
N GLU A 150 2.66 -10.69 13.26
CA GLU A 150 1.35 -11.10 12.76
C GLU A 150 0.38 -9.91 12.61
N ALA A 151 0.28 -9.04 13.62
CA ALA A 151 -0.52 -7.84 13.54
C ALA A 151 -0.06 -6.91 12.40
N TRP A 152 1.25 -6.78 12.19
CA TRP A 152 1.82 -5.99 11.09
C TRP A 152 1.39 -6.51 9.71
N VAL A 153 1.30 -7.83 9.50
CA VAL A 153 0.81 -8.40 8.23
C VAL A 153 -0.63 -7.96 7.97
N TYR A 154 -1.51 -8.06 8.97
CA TYR A 154 -2.92 -7.69 8.81
C TYR A 154 -3.09 -6.18 8.59
N ILE A 155 -2.34 -5.34 9.30
CA ILE A 155 -2.38 -3.88 9.12
C ILE A 155 -1.92 -3.51 7.71
N CYS A 156 -0.82 -4.09 7.22
CA CYS A 156 -0.35 -3.86 5.86
C CYS A 156 -1.40 -4.29 4.83
N GLY A 157 -2.01 -5.47 5.00
CA GLY A 157 -3.06 -5.97 4.11
C GLY A 157 -4.29 -5.08 4.09
N ALA A 158 -4.78 -4.66 5.26
CA ALA A 158 -5.92 -3.77 5.36
C ALA A 158 -5.66 -2.40 4.71
N MET A 159 -4.48 -1.80 4.95
CA MET A 159 -4.12 -0.51 4.38
C MET A 159 -3.94 -0.57 2.86
N MET A 160 -3.24 -1.58 2.34
CA MET A 160 -3.07 -1.76 0.89
C MET A 160 -4.40 -2.09 0.21
N GLY A 161 -5.26 -2.88 0.87
CA GLY A 161 -6.62 -3.15 0.40
C GLY A 161 -7.47 -1.89 0.32
N LEU A 162 -7.38 -1.02 1.33
CA LEU A 162 -8.04 0.29 1.32
C LEU A 162 -7.51 1.18 0.18
N CYS A 163 -6.19 1.23 -0.01
CA CYS A 163 -5.57 1.97 -1.10
C CYS A 163 -6.08 1.49 -2.47
N LEU A 164 -6.20 0.17 -2.66
CA LEU A 164 -6.74 -0.42 -3.88
C LEU A 164 -8.22 -0.06 -4.08
N ALA A 165 -9.04 -0.18 -3.04
CA ALA A 165 -10.45 0.17 -3.09
C ALA A 165 -10.63 1.65 -3.49
N VAL A 166 -9.92 2.55 -2.80
CA VAL A 166 -9.94 4.00 -3.06
C VAL A 166 -9.43 4.32 -4.47
N ALA A 167 -8.36 3.68 -4.93
CA ALA A 167 -7.80 3.87 -6.26
C ALA A 167 -8.72 3.35 -7.37
N ALA A 168 -9.51 2.30 -7.12
CA ALA A 168 -10.43 1.71 -8.08
C ALA A 168 -11.76 2.47 -8.21
N LEU A 169 -12.19 3.21 -7.17
CA LEU A 169 -13.44 3.96 -7.16
C LEU A 169 -13.63 4.89 -8.39
N PRO A 170 -12.63 5.68 -8.84
CA PRO A 170 -12.76 6.52 -10.02
C PRO A 170 -12.97 5.74 -11.33
N LEU A 171 -12.57 4.47 -11.39
CA LEU A 171 -12.74 3.60 -12.56
C LEU A 171 -14.11 2.91 -12.56
N LEU A 172 -14.61 2.54 -11.38
CA LEU A 172 -15.87 1.79 -11.23
C LEU A 172 -17.10 2.71 -11.17
N ASN A 173 -16.97 3.92 -10.62
CA ASN A 173 -18.07 4.86 -10.54
C ASN A 173 -18.24 5.62 -11.87
N LEU A 174 -19.38 5.43 -12.54
CA LEU A 174 -19.73 6.07 -13.82
C LEU A 174 -19.56 7.60 -13.78
N ARG A 175 -19.97 8.26 -12.70
CA ARG A 175 -19.89 9.73 -12.55
C ARG A 175 -18.45 10.24 -12.50
N ALA A 176 -17.59 9.48 -11.81
CA ALA A 176 -16.17 9.79 -11.67
C ALA A 176 -15.41 9.43 -12.94
N SER A 177 -15.74 8.29 -13.57
CA SER A 177 -15.15 7.85 -14.84
C SER A 177 -15.40 8.85 -15.97
N MET A 178 -16.62 9.39 -16.05
CA MET A 178 -16.94 10.48 -16.99
C MET A 178 -16.22 11.78 -16.68
N ALA A 179 -15.83 12.05 -15.43
CA ALA A 179 -15.00 13.21 -15.10
C ALA A 179 -13.53 13.04 -15.53
N LEU A 180 -13.07 11.79 -15.68
CA LEU A 180 -11.75 11.44 -16.21
C LEU A 180 -11.69 11.45 -17.74
N GLN A 181 -12.85 11.45 -18.41
CA GLN A 181 -12.98 11.63 -19.86
C GLN A 181 -13.43 13.06 -20.14
N PRO A 182 -12.62 13.93 -20.78
CA PRO A 182 -13.20 15.04 -21.51
C PRO A 182 -13.97 14.41 -22.67
N VAL A 183 -15.27 14.19 -22.50
CA VAL A 183 -16.16 13.87 -23.61
C VAL A 183 -15.95 15.01 -24.60
N ARG A 184 -15.31 14.73 -25.75
CA ARG A 184 -15.59 15.52 -26.95
C ARG A 184 -17.07 15.32 -27.17
N LEU A 185 -17.88 16.26 -26.69
CA LEU A 185 -19.23 16.40 -27.19
C LEU A 185 -19.02 16.71 -28.66
N VAL A 186 -19.14 15.69 -29.51
CA VAL A 186 -19.49 15.91 -30.90
C VAL A 186 -20.88 16.49 -30.79
N VAL A 187 -20.96 17.82 -30.77
CA VAL A 187 -22.19 18.53 -31.04
C VAL A 187 -22.52 18.13 -32.46
N ASN A 188 -23.33 17.08 -32.62
CA ASN A 188 -24.10 16.96 -33.83
C ASN A 188 -25.08 18.13 -33.76
N ASP A 189 -24.68 19.24 -34.39
CA ASP A 189 -25.64 20.22 -34.87
C ASP A 189 -26.49 19.41 -35.86
N GLU A 190 -27.63 18.89 -35.40
CA GLU A 190 -28.73 18.55 -36.29
C GLU A 190 -29.27 19.89 -36.83
N SER A 191 -28.51 20.47 -37.75
CA SER A 191 -29.05 21.36 -38.76
C SER A 191 -29.73 20.47 -39.80
N GLU A 192 -31.04 20.27 -39.65
CA GLU A 192 -32.06 20.34 -40.72
C GLU A 192 -33.48 20.23 -40.14
#